data_AF-A0A438FBV7-F1
#
_entry.id   AF-A0A438FBV7-F1
#
_cell.length_a   1.000
_cell.length_b   1.000
_cell.length_c   1.000
_cell.angle_alpha   90.00
_cell.angle_beta   90.00
_cell.angle_gamma   90.00
#
_symmetry.space_group_name_H-M   'P 1'
#
loop_
_entity.id
_entity.type
_entity.pdbx_description
1 polymer ?
#
loop_
_entity_poly.entity_id
_entity_poly.type
_entity_poly.pdbx_seq_one_letter_code
_entity_poly.pdbx_strand_id
1 'polypeptide(L)'
;MLSDISHYLFSEDLIVGFITFEMILSIMPPKLKPHLTKLAAFVAHGLEVDTSQVHLLNITSEYGHSVITWAIYPAGSGDYISHAAARNILAGIAEHRVSLPPMFGNYQVFDWSIEPPAERTWWQQHHLAVVMTIFITILLGLLASGMWFVWRRRWHSFGSYKPVNYVFPEHELQPL
;
A
#
# COMPACT_ATOMS: atom_id res chain seq x y z
N MET A 1 -9.19 32.06 18.80
CA MET A 1 -8.29 31.87 17.65
C MET A 1 -8.28 30.41 17.17
N LEU A 2 -7.99 29.42 18.03
CA LEU A 2 -8.17 27.99 17.70
C LEU A 2 -9.63 27.59 17.41
N SER A 3 -10.62 28.23 18.08
CA SER A 3 -12.05 27.96 17.90
C SER A 3 -12.62 28.43 16.54
N ASP A 4 -12.07 29.51 15.97
CA ASP A 4 -12.49 29.98 14.64
C ASP A 4 -11.87 29.10 13.55
N ILE A 5 -10.58 28.78 13.68
CA ILE A 5 -9.86 27.98 12.70
C ILE A 5 -10.41 26.54 12.62
N SER A 6 -10.84 25.96 13.75
CA SER A 6 -11.39 24.60 13.79
C SER A 6 -12.76 24.47 13.09
N HIS A 7 -13.57 25.54 13.08
CA HIS A 7 -14.88 25.54 12.42
C HIS A 7 -14.77 25.63 10.88
N TYR A 8 -13.75 26.32 10.37
CA TYR A 8 -13.49 26.39 8.92
C TYR A 8 -12.68 25.19 8.39
N LEU A 9 -11.76 24.64 9.19
CA LEU A 9 -10.94 23.49 8.80
C LEU A 9 -11.66 22.14 8.92
N PHE A 10 -12.83 22.06 9.57
CA PHE A 10 -13.56 20.79 9.74
C PHE A 10 -15.06 21.00 9.55
N SER A 11 -15.46 21.45 8.35
CA SER A 11 -16.84 21.27 7.90
C SER A 11 -17.18 19.76 7.92
N GLU A 12 -18.44 19.40 8.17
CA GLU A 12 -18.83 17.98 8.26
C GLU A 12 -18.49 17.17 6.99
N ASP A 13 -18.39 17.84 5.85
CA ASP A 13 -18.05 17.22 4.56
C ASP A 13 -16.54 17.05 4.30
N LEU A 14 -15.67 17.62 5.15
CA LEU A 14 -14.23 17.54 4.91
C LEU A 14 -13.68 16.17 5.33
N ILE A 15 -13.22 15.39 4.36
CA ILE A 15 -12.51 14.14 4.62
C ILE A 15 -11.02 14.46 4.82
N VAL A 16 -10.49 14.12 6.00
CA VAL A 16 -9.08 14.31 6.33
C VAL A 16 -8.30 13.08 5.90
N GLY A 17 -7.46 13.20 4.89
CA GLY A 17 -6.60 12.11 4.43
C GLY A 17 -5.41 11.91 5.34
N PHE A 18 -4.52 12.89 5.33
CA PHE A 18 -3.33 12.93 6.17
C PHE A 18 -3.02 14.38 6.53
N ILE A 19 -2.21 14.58 7.57
CA ILE A 19 -1.83 15.93 8.02
C ILE A 19 -0.35 16.10 7.75
N THR A 20 0.03 17.20 7.12
CA THR A 20 1.43 17.57 6.91
C THR A 20 1.82 18.72 7.82
N PHE A 21 3.08 18.78 8.20
CA PHE A 21 3.65 19.94 8.88
C PHE A 21 5.16 19.98 8.71
N GLU A 22 5.74 21.18 8.85
CA GLU A 22 7.16 21.39 8.78
C GLU A 22 7.77 21.64 10.16
N MET A 23 8.98 21.11 10.35
CA MET A 23 9.76 21.30 11.56
C MET A 23 11.17 21.73 11.20
N ILE A 24 11.58 22.90 11.70
CA ILE A 24 12.97 23.36 11.65
C ILE A 24 13.70 22.87 12.90
N LEU A 25 14.91 22.35 12.72
CA LEU A 25 15.79 21.91 13.78
C LEU A 25 17.16 22.54 13.64
N SER A 26 17.76 22.89 14.78
CA SER A 26 19.09 23.51 14.84
C SER A 26 20.26 22.55 14.53
N ILE A 27 19.97 21.28 14.26
CA ILE A 27 20.96 20.26 13.90
C ILE A 27 21.03 20.09 12.38
N MET A 28 22.22 19.81 11.86
CA MET A 28 22.45 19.58 10.43
C MET A 28 22.00 18.17 9.98
N PRO A 29 21.52 17.99 8.73
CA PRO A 29 21.00 16.71 8.25
C PRO A 29 21.93 15.50 8.42
N PRO A 30 23.27 15.59 8.23
CA PRO A 30 24.16 14.45 8.42
C PRO A 30 24.15 13.88 9.84
N LYS A 31 24.01 14.74 10.86
CA LYS A 31 23.94 14.32 12.27
C LYS A 31 22.52 13.88 12.67
N LEU A 32 21.52 14.40 11.98
CA LEU A 32 20.11 14.09 12.20
C LEU A 32 19.70 12.73 11.62
N LYS A 33 20.16 12.41 10.40
CA LYS A 33 19.84 11.17 9.67
C LYS A 33 19.87 9.88 10.51
N PRO A 34 20.92 9.58 11.31
CA PRO A 34 20.96 8.37 12.13
C PRO A 34 19.91 8.33 13.27
N HIS A 35 19.23 9.45 13.55
CA HIS A 35 18.30 9.60 14.66
C HIS A 35 16.86 9.88 14.20
N LEU A 36 16.57 9.83 12.89
CA LEU A 36 15.25 10.13 12.35
C LEU A 36 14.14 9.24 12.90
N THR A 37 14.40 7.94 13.05
CA THR A 37 13.42 7.00 13.62
C THR A 37 13.09 7.36 15.07
N LYS A 38 14.09 7.80 15.85
CA LYS A 38 13.88 8.27 17.22
C LYS A 38 13.10 9.58 17.24
N LEU A 39 13.44 10.51 16.35
CA LEU A 39 12.73 11.78 16.20
C LEU A 39 11.25 11.55 15.85
N ALA A 40 10.96 10.67 14.90
CA ALA A 40 9.60 10.29 14.55
C ALA A 40 8.84 9.70 15.76
N ALA A 41 9.51 8.95 16.63
CA ALA A 41 8.90 8.45 17.87
C ALA A 41 8.58 9.55 18.89
N PHE A 42 9.44 10.56 19.04
CA PHE A 42 9.13 11.71 19.90
C PHE A 42 7.97 12.54 19.33
N VAL A 43 7.93 12.72 18.02
CA VAL A 43 6.80 13.36 17.32
C VAL A 43 5.51 12.58 17.56
N ALA A 44 5.53 11.26 17.33
CA ALA A 44 4.37 10.40 17.54
C ALA A 44 3.83 10.50 18.98
N HIS A 45 4.73 10.41 19.96
CA HIS A 45 4.37 10.56 21.37
C HIS A 45 3.79 11.94 21.68
N GLY A 46 4.38 13.02 21.16
CA GLY A 46 3.89 14.39 21.39
C GLY A 46 2.53 14.69 20.75
N LEU A 47 2.19 13.97 19.68
CA LEU A 47 0.91 14.11 18.97
C LEU A 47 -0.11 13.04 19.36
N GLU A 48 0.23 12.15 20.31
CA GLU A 48 -0.61 11.04 20.77
C GLU A 48 -1.09 10.12 19.62
N VAL A 49 -0.18 9.85 18.66
CA VAL A 49 -0.41 8.94 17.53
C VAL A 49 0.57 7.78 17.55
N ASP A 50 0.27 6.72 16.80
CA ASP A 50 1.19 5.61 16.65
C ASP A 50 2.42 6.03 15.82
N THR A 51 3.59 5.48 16.15
CA THR A 51 4.83 5.72 15.40
C THR A 51 4.72 5.31 13.93
N SER A 52 3.89 4.31 13.62
CA SER A 52 3.62 3.87 12.26
C SER A 52 2.84 4.89 11.43
N GLN A 53 2.19 5.87 12.07
CA GLN A 53 1.47 6.94 11.38
C GLN A 53 2.37 8.10 11.00
N VAL A 54 3.55 8.22 11.61
CA VAL A 54 4.47 9.35 11.39
C VAL A 54 5.47 9.03 10.30
N HIS A 55 5.31 9.65 9.14
CA HIS A 55 6.15 9.43 7.98
C HIS A 55 6.96 10.67 7.65
N LEU A 56 8.24 10.45 7.37
CA LEU A 56 9.12 11.46 6.83
C LEU A 56 8.82 11.65 5.33
N LEU A 57 8.52 12.87 4.90
CA LEU A 57 8.36 13.19 3.48
C LEU A 57 9.67 13.72 2.88
N ASN A 58 10.28 14.73 3.51
CA ASN A 58 11.48 15.36 2.98
C ASN A 58 12.37 15.89 4.11
N ILE A 59 13.67 16.03 3.81
CA ILE A 59 14.65 16.72 4.66
C ILE A 59 15.50 17.60 3.77
N THR A 60 15.47 18.89 4.02
CA THR A 60 16.34 19.86 3.36
C THR A 60 17.25 20.53 4.38
N SER A 61 18.34 21.11 3.88
CA SER A 61 19.24 21.94 4.68
C SER A 61 19.01 23.38 4.29
N GLU A 62 18.69 24.23 5.24
CA GLU A 62 18.46 25.65 4.99
C GLU A 62 19.19 26.50 6.04
N TYR A 63 20.07 27.39 5.59
CA TYR A 63 20.86 28.30 6.46
C TYR A 63 21.54 27.63 7.67
N GLY A 64 21.92 26.36 7.55
CA GLY A 64 22.57 25.59 8.61
C GLY A 64 21.62 24.90 9.61
N HIS A 65 20.33 24.92 9.31
CA HIS A 65 19.29 24.17 9.98
C HIS A 65 18.80 23.00 9.11
N SER A 66 18.19 21.99 9.73
CA SER A 66 17.42 20.98 8.99
C SER A 66 15.97 21.41 8.96
N VAL A 67 15.36 21.44 7.78
CA VAL A 67 13.91 21.54 7.63
C VAL A 67 13.39 20.15 7.31
N ILE A 68 12.44 19.68 8.12
CA ILE A 68 11.84 18.37 7.96
C ILE A 68 10.35 18.53 7.68
N THR A 69 9.89 17.92 6.59
CA THR A 69 8.47 17.80 6.27
C THR A 69 7.97 16.44 6.73
N TRP A 70 6.98 16.44 7.61
CA TRP A 70 6.34 15.24 8.15
C TRP A 70 4.94 15.04 7.56
N ALA A 71 4.49 13.80 7.53
CA ALA A 71 3.10 13.42 7.25
C ALA A 71 2.58 12.47 8.34
N ILE A 72 1.38 12.75 8.82
CA ILE A 72 0.64 11.91 9.76
C ILE A 72 -0.49 11.22 9.00
N TYR A 73 -0.38 9.92 8.82
CA TYR A 73 -1.35 9.09 8.11
C TYR A 73 -2.44 8.54 9.05
N PRO A 74 -3.57 8.05 8.52
CA PRO A 74 -4.59 7.35 9.31
C PRO A 74 -4.03 6.16 10.09
N ALA A 75 -4.64 5.87 11.24
CA ALA A 75 -4.27 4.71 12.03
C ALA A 75 -4.63 3.41 11.28
N GLY A 76 -3.69 2.46 11.29
CA GLY A 76 -3.86 1.16 10.64
C GLY A 76 -4.03 1.26 9.12
N SER A 77 -4.99 0.51 8.58
CA SER A 77 -5.30 0.50 7.14
C SER A 77 -6.37 1.53 6.75
N GLY A 78 -6.74 2.45 7.65
CA GLY A 78 -7.77 3.46 7.40
C GLY A 78 -7.47 4.32 6.18
N ASP A 79 -8.53 4.79 5.52
CA ASP A 79 -8.42 5.68 4.35
C ASP A 79 -8.48 7.17 4.74
N TYR A 80 -8.88 7.47 5.99
CA TYR A 80 -9.03 8.84 6.51
C TYR A 80 -8.81 8.90 8.02
N ILE A 81 -8.44 10.09 8.51
CA ILE A 81 -8.33 10.44 9.92
C ILE A 81 -9.69 10.97 10.41
N SER A 82 -10.15 10.51 11.57
CA SER A 82 -11.39 11.05 12.16
C SER A 82 -11.22 12.52 12.55
N HIS A 83 -12.28 13.32 12.47
CA HIS A 83 -12.21 14.74 12.85
C HIS A 83 -11.70 14.96 14.28
N ALA A 84 -12.09 14.08 15.21
CA ALA A 84 -11.61 14.13 16.59
C ALA A 84 -10.09 13.91 16.68
N ALA A 85 -9.56 12.90 15.98
CA ALA A 85 -8.13 12.61 15.95
C ALA A 85 -7.36 13.74 15.26
N ALA A 86 -7.86 14.24 14.13
CA ALA A 86 -7.25 15.34 13.40
C ALA A 86 -7.17 16.62 14.23
N ARG A 87 -8.22 16.95 14.99
CA ARG A 87 -8.22 18.06 15.96
C ARG A 87 -7.17 17.86 17.05
N ASN A 88 -7.05 16.65 17.60
CA ASN A 88 -6.04 16.37 18.63
C ASN A 88 -4.61 16.56 18.08
N ILE A 89 -4.35 16.06 16.87
CA ILE A 89 -3.05 16.21 16.20
C ILE A 89 -2.71 17.69 15.98
N LEU A 90 -3.65 18.45 15.39
CA LEU A 90 -3.43 19.88 15.13
C LEU A 90 -3.27 20.69 16.41
N ALA A 91 -4.02 20.36 17.47
CA ALA A 91 -3.83 20.96 18.79
C ALA A 91 -2.43 20.63 19.34
N GLY A 92 -1.98 19.38 19.22
CA GLY A 92 -0.63 18.97 19.62
C GLY A 92 0.49 19.73 18.89
N ILE A 93 0.30 20.00 17.59
CA ILE A 93 1.19 20.83 16.77
C ILE A 93 1.16 22.29 17.25
N ALA A 94 -0.02 22.91 17.31
CA ALA A 94 -0.18 24.32 17.64
C ALA A 94 0.28 24.65 19.08
N GLU A 95 0.05 23.74 20.01
CA GLU A 95 0.43 23.89 21.43
C GLU A 95 1.87 23.42 21.72
N HIS A 96 2.65 23.06 20.70
CA HIS A 96 4.05 22.65 20.84
C HIS A 96 4.25 21.46 21.79
N ARG A 97 3.34 20.47 21.77
CA ARG A 97 3.40 19.30 22.67
C ARG A 97 4.51 18.30 22.34
N VAL A 98 5.19 18.47 21.20
CA VAL A 98 6.30 17.62 20.77
C VAL A 98 7.57 17.92 21.56
N SER A 99 7.73 17.30 22.73
CA SER A 99 8.94 17.46 23.54
C SER A 99 10.12 16.68 22.94
N LEU A 100 11.09 17.40 22.36
CA LEU A 100 12.32 16.80 21.83
C LEU A 100 13.46 16.84 22.85
N PRO A 101 14.25 15.76 22.98
CA PRO A 101 15.45 15.78 23.82
C PRO A 101 16.49 16.80 23.31
N PRO A 102 17.36 17.31 24.19
CA PRO A 102 18.38 18.33 23.84
C PRO A 102 19.33 17.95 22.70
N MET A 103 19.49 16.64 22.42
CA MET A 103 20.32 16.16 21.31
C MET A 103 19.85 16.64 19.92
N PHE A 104 18.58 17.01 19.78
CA PHE A 104 18.00 17.53 18.54
C PHE A 104 18.12 19.06 18.42
N GLY A 105 18.62 19.72 19.47
CA GLY A 105 18.72 21.17 19.56
C GLY A 105 17.36 21.86 19.69
N ASN A 106 17.34 23.17 19.45
CA ASN A 106 16.10 23.93 19.40
C ASN A 106 15.32 23.57 18.13
N TYR A 107 14.01 23.49 18.26
CA TYR A 107 13.10 23.20 17.16
C TYR A 107 11.95 24.20 17.12
N GLN A 108 11.37 24.36 15.94
CA GLN A 108 10.14 25.12 15.71
C GLN A 108 9.27 24.36 14.72
N VAL A 109 7.96 24.40 14.93
CA VAL A 109 6.97 23.75 14.04
C VAL A 109 6.15 24.83 13.36
N PHE A 110 5.95 24.71 12.05
CA PHE A 110 5.21 25.68 11.24
C PHE A 110 4.55 24.98 10.04
N ASP A 111 3.71 25.74 9.33
CA ASP A 111 3.09 25.36 8.06
C ASP A 111 2.41 23.97 8.07
N TRP A 112 1.41 23.81 8.94
CA TRP A 112 0.59 22.59 8.95
C TRP A 112 -0.59 22.69 7.98
N SER A 113 -0.85 21.60 7.26
CA SER A 113 -1.94 21.50 6.29
C SER A 113 -2.71 20.19 6.46
N ILE A 114 -3.99 20.23 6.13
CA ILE A 114 -4.83 19.03 5.99
C ILE A 114 -4.83 18.67 4.51
N GLU A 115 -4.34 17.48 4.20
CA GLU A 115 -4.33 16.96 2.85
C GLU A 115 -5.53 16.04 2.61
N PRO A 116 -6.10 16.06 1.40
CA PRO A 116 -7.15 15.12 1.03
C PRO A 116 -6.61 13.68 1.09
N PRO A 117 -7.48 12.66 1.24
CA PRO A 117 -7.09 11.27 1.15
C PRO A 117 -6.28 11.05 -0.12
N ALA A 118 -5.10 10.46 0.02
CA ALA A 118 -4.35 10.01 -1.14
C ALA A 118 -5.26 9.07 -1.92
N GLU A 119 -5.49 9.35 -3.21
CA GLU A 119 -6.26 8.47 -4.07
C GLU A 119 -5.55 7.11 -4.14
N ARG A 120 -5.93 6.20 -3.24
CA ARG A 120 -5.49 4.81 -3.32
C ARG A 120 -6.07 4.27 -4.61
N THR A 121 -5.22 4.08 -5.61
CA THR A 121 -5.65 3.47 -6.87
C THR A 121 -6.34 2.13 -6.55
N TRP A 122 -7.47 1.85 -7.19
CA TRP A 122 -8.28 0.65 -6.96
C TRP A 122 -7.45 -0.65 -6.88
N TRP A 123 -6.38 -0.70 -7.67
CA TRP A 123 -5.37 -1.76 -7.67
C TRP A 123 -4.67 -1.99 -6.33
N GLN A 124 -4.31 -0.93 -5.60
CA GLN A 124 -3.69 -1.06 -4.27
C GLN A 124 -4.67 -1.65 -3.26
N GLN A 125 -5.94 -1.25 -3.34
CA GLN A 125 -6.98 -1.73 -2.44
C GLN A 125 -7.39 -3.17 -2.75
N HIS A 126 -7.34 -3.58 -4.02
CA HIS A 126 -7.83 -4.89 -4.48
C HIS A 126 -6.71 -5.86 -4.90
N HIS A 127 -5.44 -5.58 -4.55
CA HIS A 127 -4.31 -6.40 -4.96
C HIS A 127 -4.48 -7.88 -4.57
N LEU A 128 -4.94 -8.16 -3.35
CA LEU A 128 -5.21 -9.53 -2.90
C LEU A 128 -6.32 -10.21 -3.71
N ALA A 129 -7.39 -9.49 -4.03
CA ALA A 129 -8.49 -10.02 -4.84
C ALA A 129 -8.02 -10.34 -6.28
N VAL A 130 -7.20 -9.48 -6.87
CA VAL A 130 -6.60 -9.69 -8.19
C VAL A 130 -5.71 -10.94 -8.18
N VAL A 131 -4.82 -11.05 -7.19
CA VAL A 131 -3.93 -12.21 -7.04
C VAL A 131 -4.72 -13.51 -6.87
N MET A 132 -5.76 -13.51 -6.02
CA MET A 132 -6.64 -14.67 -5.84
C MET A 132 -7.35 -15.07 -7.14
N THR A 133 -7.82 -14.09 -7.91
CA THR A 133 -8.47 -14.34 -9.20
C THR A 133 -7.51 -14.98 -10.19
N ILE A 134 -6.25 -14.53 -10.23
CA ILE A 134 -5.19 -15.14 -11.06
C ILE A 134 -4.93 -16.60 -10.62
N PHE A 135 -4.84 -16.88 -9.33
CA PHE A 135 -4.66 -18.26 -8.84
C PHE A 135 -5.83 -19.16 -9.21
N ILE A 136 -7.07 -18.69 -9.04
CA ILE A 136 -8.28 -19.46 -9.38
C ILE A 136 -8.33 -19.77 -10.88
N THR A 137 -8.05 -18.77 -11.73
CA THR A 137 -8.06 -18.94 -13.19
C THR A 137 -6.97 -19.91 -13.66
N ILE A 138 -5.76 -19.83 -13.10
CA ILE A 138 -4.69 -20.80 -13.39
C ILE A 138 -5.11 -22.22 -12.96
N LEU A 139 -5.72 -22.36 -11.77
CA LEU A 139 -6.13 -23.66 -11.26
C LEU A 139 -7.21 -24.30 -12.14
N LEU A 140 -8.22 -23.53 -12.55
CA LEU A 140 -9.26 -23.99 -13.49
C LEU A 140 -8.65 -24.36 -14.85
N GLY A 141 -7.74 -23.53 -15.36
CA GLY A 141 -7.06 -23.78 -16.63
C GLY A 141 -6.25 -25.07 -16.62
N LEU A 142 -5.50 -25.33 -15.55
CA LEU A 142 -4.73 -26.56 -15.37
C LEU A 142 -5.61 -27.80 -15.25
N LEU A 143 -6.72 -27.71 -14.52
CA LEU A 143 -7.68 -28.83 -14.39
C LEU A 143 -8.33 -29.17 -15.74
N ALA A 144 -8.81 -28.15 -16.46
CA ALA A 144 -9.41 -28.34 -17.78
C ALA A 144 -8.40 -28.92 -18.79
N SER A 145 -7.18 -28.40 -18.80
CA SER A 145 -6.09 -28.88 -19.64
C SER A 145 -5.69 -30.31 -19.33
N GLY A 146 -5.55 -30.67 -18.04
CA GLY A 146 -5.24 -32.03 -17.61
C GLY A 146 -6.32 -33.03 -18.03
N MET A 147 -7.60 -32.67 -17.84
CA MET A 147 -8.74 -33.52 -18.22
C MET A 147 -8.81 -33.71 -19.74
N TRP A 148 -8.60 -32.63 -20.51
CA TRP A 148 -8.49 -32.69 -21.97
C TRP A 148 -7.32 -33.55 -22.45
N PHE A 149 -6.14 -33.41 -21.83
CA PHE A 149 -4.94 -34.17 -22.18
C PHE A 149 -5.13 -35.67 -21.95
N VAL A 150 -5.72 -36.07 -20.81
CA VAL A 150 -6.05 -37.47 -20.53
C VAL A 150 -7.07 -38.02 -21.54
N TRP A 151 -8.10 -37.24 -21.88
CA TRP A 151 -9.10 -37.65 -22.86
C TRP A 151 -8.51 -37.83 -24.26
N ARG A 152 -7.68 -36.89 -24.71
CA ARG A 152 -6.95 -36.97 -25.98
C ARG A 152 -6.01 -38.18 -26.03
N ARG A 153 -5.31 -38.47 -24.93
CA ARG A 153 -4.41 -39.63 -24.86
C ARG A 153 -5.18 -40.94 -24.95
N ARG A 154 -6.36 -41.03 -24.33
CA ARG A 154 -7.25 -42.19 -24.46
C ARG A 154 -7.74 -42.41 -25.89
N TRP A 155 -8.08 -41.34 -26.62
CA TRP A 155 -8.48 -41.46 -28.04
C TRP A 155 -7.39 -42.09 -28.92
N HIS A 156 -6.11 -41.80 -28.69
CA HIS A 156 -5.01 -42.46 -29.40
C HIS A 156 -4.83 -43.94 -29.04
N SER A 157 -5.32 -44.40 -27.88
CA SER A 157 -5.22 -45.81 -27.46
C SER A 157 -6.36 -46.70 -27.95
N PHE A 158 -7.49 -46.14 -28.40
CA PHE A 158 -8.62 -46.92 -28.93
C PHE A 158 -8.47 -47.33 -30.41
N GLY A 159 -7.41 -46.88 -31.10
CA GLY A 159 -7.20 -47.09 -32.54
C GLY A 159 -6.43 -48.35 -32.95
N SER A 160 -6.08 -49.26 -32.04
CA SER A 160 -5.28 -50.45 -32.37
C SER A 160 -5.89 -51.76 -31.87
N TYR A 161 -7.14 -52.01 -32.26
CA TYR A 161 -7.67 -53.37 -32.28
C TYR A 161 -7.86 -53.78 -33.74
N LYS A 162 -6.95 -54.63 -34.24
CA LYS A 162 -7.05 -55.21 -35.58
C LYS A 162 -8.07 -56.36 -35.50
N PRO A 163 -9.24 -56.30 -36.17
CA PRO A 163 -10.14 -57.44 -36.17
C PRO A 163 -9.52 -58.58 -37.00
N VAL A 164 -9.50 -59.79 -36.41
CA VAL A 164 -8.93 -61.02 -36.99
C VAL A 164 -9.87 -61.61 -38.04
N ASN A 165 -10.23 -60.85 -39.08
CA ASN A 165 -10.90 -61.37 -40.28
C ASN A 165 -10.75 -60.36 -41.42
N TYR A 166 -9.54 -60.25 -41.97
CA TYR A 166 -9.36 -59.66 -43.28
C TYR A 166 -9.48 -60.80 -44.29
N VAL A 167 -10.66 -60.94 -44.90
CA VAL A 167 -10.86 -61.86 -46.02
C VAL A 167 -10.07 -61.28 -47.20
N PHE A 168 -8.99 -61.96 -47.54
CA PHE A 168 -8.18 -61.73 -48.72
C PHE A 168 -9.02 -62.09 -49.95
N PRO A 169 -9.27 -61.18 -50.92
CA PRO A 169 -9.89 -61.60 -52.17
C PRO A 169 -8.80 -62.28 -53.00
N GLU A 170 -8.78 -63.62 -52.95
CA GLU A 170 -8.08 -64.45 -53.93
C GLU A 170 -8.51 -64.01 -55.33
N HIS A 171 -7.54 -63.54 -56.12
CA HIS A 171 -7.72 -63.33 -57.55
C HIS A 171 -7.86 -64.70 -58.20
N GLU A 172 -9.11 -65.07 -58.47
CA GLU A 172 -9.49 -66.19 -59.33
C GLU A 172 -8.73 -66.11 -60.67
N LEU A 173 -7.99 -67.19 -60.95
CA LEU A 173 -7.34 -67.52 -62.21
C LEU A 173 -8.34 -67.40 -63.38
N GLN A 174 -8.08 -66.53 -64.36
CA GLN A 174 -8.77 -66.59 -65.65
C GLN A 174 -7.99 -67.51 -66.61
N PRO A 175 -8.64 -68.49 -67.25
CA PRO A 175 -8.05 -69.24 -68.35
C PRO A 175 -8.35 -68.56 -69.68
N LEU A 176 -7.35 -68.49 -70.56
CA LEU A 176 -7.45 -68.63 -72.02
C LEU A 176 -6.03 -68.92 -72.58
#